data_AF-A0AAD7BA73-F1
#
_entry.id   AF-A0AAD7BA73-F1
#
_cell.length_a   1.000
_cell.length_b   1.000
_cell.length_c   1.000
_cell.angle_alpha   90.00
_cell.angle_beta   90.00
_cell.angle_gamma   90.00
#
_symmetry.space_group_name_H-M   'P 1'
#
loop_
_entity.id
_entity.type
_entity.pdbx_description
1 polymer ?
#
loop_
_entity_poly.entity_id
_entity_poly.type
_entity_poly.pdbx_seq_one_letter_code
_entity_poly.pdbx_strand_id
1 'polypeptide(L)'
;MLYKPLIAAAIALAAVQTAVAQITTVCNPAGTEASCTQFIATFCNFASGVVVCIISRPRESPKLNALKQIDPADTLTRCFTLDAAANLKCDFTALNTHTTSTGISGTNCQNVLAQVNTTCPLGGFGQVTGAAFQFYGDPNTGACGPPAGN
;
A
#
# COMPACT_ATOMS: atom_id res chain seq x y z
N MET A 1 66.87 8.43 -27.00
CA MET A 1 66.21 8.17 -25.71
C MET A 1 64.74 8.48 -25.89
N LEU A 2 63.90 7.44 -25.91
CA LEU A 2 62.52 7.47 -26.41
C LEU A 2 61.56 7.54 -25.20
N TYR A 3 60.91 8.67 -24.98
CA TYR A 3 59.89 8.82 -23.92
C TYR A 3 58.54 8.33 -24.46
N LYS A 4 57.95 7.33 -23.77
CA LYS A 4 56.64 6.76 -24.09
C LYS A 4 55.65 7.24 -23.02
N PRO A 5 54.67 8.11 -23.33
CA PRO A 5 53.70 8.54 -22.34
C PRO A 5 52.66 7.44 -22.13
N LEU A 6 52.56 6.95 -20.90
CA LEU A 6 51.48 6.09 -20.43
C LEU A 6 50.21 6.96 -20.28
N ILE A 7 49.29 6.83 -21.23
CA ILE A 7 47.96 7.42 -21.13
C ILE A 7 47.13 6.51 -20.22
N ALA A 8 46.97 6.91 -18.96
CA ALA A 8 46.03 6.26 -18.05
C ALA A 8 44.60 6.71 -18.40
N ALA A 9 43.81 5.81 -18.97
CA ALA A 9 42.39 6.04 -19.21
C ALA A 9 41.63 5.95 -17.87
N ALA A 10 41.12 7.08 -17.38
CA ALA A 10 40.21 7.11 -16.25
C ALA A 10 38.82 6.64 -16.71
N ILE A 11 38.40 5.46 -16.27
CA ILE A 11 37.04 4.95 -16.48
C ILE A 11 36.14 5.62 -15.44
N ALA A 12 35.33 6.58 -15.87
CA ALA A 12 34.29 7.16 -15.03
C ALA A 12 33.14 6.15 -14.86
N LEU A 13 32.98 5.57 -13.68
CA LEU A 13 31.78 4.82 -13.31
C LEU A 13 30.62 5.80 -13.17
N ALA A 14 29.74 5.86 -14.16
CA ALA A 14 28.46 6.53 -14.01
C ALA A 14 27.60 5.70 -13.03
N ALA A 15 27.36 6.23 -11.83
CA ALA A 15 26.41 5.64 -10.90
C ALA A 15 25.01 5.76 -11.51
N VAL A 16 24.42 4.64 -11.89
CA VAL A 16 23.02 4.56 -12.29
C VAL A 16 22.19 4.76 -11.01
N GLN A 17 21.76 6.00 -10.76
CA GLN A 17 20.77 6.28 -9.74
C GLN A 17 19.43 5.77 -10.25
N THR A 18 19.06 4.56 -9.81
CA THR A 18 17.69 4.07 -9.95
C THR A 18 16.80 4.98 -9.12
N ALA A 19 15.88 5.69 -9.78
CA ALA A 19 14.91 6.53 -9.10
C ALA A 19 14.04 5.64 -8.21
N VAL A 20 14.30 5.64 -6.91
CA VAL A 20 13.43 4.99 -5.92
C VAL A 20 12.13 5.77 -5.90
N ALA A 21 11.01 5.09 -6.08
CA ALA A 21 9.70 5.73 -5.98
C ALA A 21 9.55 6.34 -4.58
N GLN A 22 9.43 7.67 -4.52
CA GLN A 22 9.32 8.39 -3.26
C GLN A 22 7.93 8.17 -2.65
N ILE A 23 7.90 7.81 -1.37
CA ILE A 23 6.66 7.69 -0.59
C ILE A 23 6.53 8.93 0.29
N THR A 24 5.39 9.60 0.20
CA THR A 24 4.99 10.62 1.17
C THR A 24 4.23 9.96 2.32
N THR A 25 4.41 10.47 3.53
CA THR A 25 3.74 9.95 4.74
C THR A 25 3.32 11.12 5.61
N VAL A 26 2.09 11.07 6.11
CA VAL A 26 1.52 12.05 7.04
C VAL A 26 0.90 11.27 8.19
N CYS A 27 1.35 11.56 9.41
CA CYS A 27 0.87 10.89 10.62
C CYS A 27 -0.36 11.61 11.19
N ASN A 28 -1.27 10.84 11.79
CA ASN A 28 -2.35 11.39 12.58
C ASN A 28 -1.80 12.05 13.86
N PRO A 29 -2.29 13.24 14.26
CA PRO A 29 -1.80 13.94 15.45
C PRO A 29 -2.34 13.35 16.76
N ALA A 30 -3.41 12.56 16.68
CA ALA A 30 -4.07 11.88 17.79
C ALA A 30 -4.71 10.59 17.27
N GLY A 31 -4.94 9.63 18.16
CA GLY A 31 -5.52 8.34 17.79
C GLY A 31 -5.25 7.27 18.84
N THR A 32 -5.45 6.01 18.45
CA THR A 32 -5.08 4.86 19.27
C THR A 32 -3.73 4.35 18.82
N GLU A 33 -2.80 4.14 19.75
CA GLU A 33 -1.52 3.52 19.41
C GLU A 33 -1.69 2.01 19.28
N ALA A 34 -1.49 1.47 18.09
CA ALA A 34 -1.41 0.03 17.86
C ALA A 34 -0.71 -0.29 16.54
N SER A 35 -0.24 -1.53 16.39
CA SER A 35 0.39 -2.02 15.16
C SER A 35 -0.60 -2.85 14.35
N CYS A 36 -0.87 -2.41 13.12
CA CYS A 36 -1.78 -3.06 12.18
C CYS A 36 -1.03 -3.88 11.11
N THR A 37 0.29 -4.04 11.22
CA THR A 37 1.16 -4.68 10.22
C THR A 37 0.68 -6.06 9.77
N GLN A 38 0.14 -6.86 10.69
CA GLN A 38 -0.33 -8.22 10.39
C GLN A 38 -1.49 -8.27 9.37
N PHE A 39 -2.22 -7.17 9.17
CA PHE A 39 -3.36 -7.10 8.26
C PHE A 39 -3.02 -6.45 6.91
N ILE A 40 -1.85 -5.81 6.77
CA ILE A 40 -1.46 -5.06 5.56
C ILE A 40 -1.50 -5.95 4.32
N ALA A 41 -0.86 -7.12 4.38
CA ALA A 41 -0.82 -8.04 3.24
C ALA A 41 -2.23 -8.51 2.84
N THR A 42 -3.07 -8.84 3.82
CA THR A 42 -4.45 -9.25 3.62
C THR A 42 -5.27 -8.15 2.95
N PHE A 43 -5.18 -6.92 3.45
CA PHE A 43 -5.86 -5.76 2.86
C PHE A 43 -5.38 -5.50 1.42
N CYS A 44 -4.07 -5.41 1.19
CA CYS A 44 -3.52 -5.06 -0.12
C CYS A 44 -3.78 -6.14 -1.18
N ASN A 45 -3.77 -7.42 -0.81
CA ASN A 45 -4.13 -8.52 -1.72
C ASN A 45 -5.61 -8.45 -2.10
N PHE A 46 -6.48 -8.16 -1.13
CA PHE A 46 -7.91 -7.91 -1.39
C PHE A 46 -8.11 -6.68 -2.30
N ALA A 47 -7.44 -5.57 -2.00
CA ALA A 47 -7.61 -4.30 -2.69
C ALA A 47 -7.12 -4.34 -4.15
N SER A 48 -6.01 -5.05 -4.41
CA SER A 48 -5.44 -5.20 -5.75
C SER A 48 -6.15 -6.24 -6.62
N GLY A 49 -7.17 -6.92 -6.09
CA GLY A 49 -7.88 -7.97 -6.82
C GLY A 49 -7.00 -9.19 -7.11
N VAL A 50 -5.92 -9.39 -6.34
CA VAL A 50 -5.13 -10.63 -6.37
C VAL A 50 -5.98 -11.73 -5.75
N VAL A 51 -6.86 -12.30 -6.56
CA VAL A 51 -7.47 -13.60 -6.25
C VAL A 51 -6.37 -14.63 -6.47
N VAL A 52 -5.81 -15.15 -5.38
CA VAL A 52 -5.07 -16.40 -5.44
C VAL A 52 -6.09 -17.48 -5.81
N CYS A 53 -6.30 -17.69 -7.11
CA CYS A 53 -6.95 -18.89 -7.58
C CYS A 53 -6.03 -20.06 -7.21
N ILE A 54 -6.27 -20.68 -6.05
CA ILE A 54 -5.81 -22.04 -5.81
C ILE A 54 -6.55 -22.87 -6.84
N ILE A 55 -5.89 -23.16 -7.95
CA ILE A 55 -6.38 -23.95 -9.06
C ILE A 55 -6.75 -25.33 -8.51
N SER A 56 -8.02 -25.50 -8.17
CA SER A 56 -8.61 -26.76 -7.75
C SER A 56 -10.01 -26.86 -8.33
N ARG A 57 -10.14 -26.69 -9.66
CA ARG A 57 -11.11 -27.36 -10.56
C ARG A 57 -11.12 -26.68 -11.95
N PRO A 58 -11.03 -27.45 -13.06
CA PRO A 58 -11.21 -26.92 -14.41
C PRO A 58 -12.64 -27.23 -14.87
N ARG A 59 -13.54 -26.24 -15.02
CA ARG A 59 -14.69 -26.34 -15.97
C ARG A 59 -15.64 -25.15 -16.08
N GLU A 60 -15.32 -23.99 -15.55
CA GLU A 60 -16.04 -22.77 -15.93
C GLU A 60 -15.02 -21.76 -16.39
N SER A 61 -15.20 -21.22 -17.60
CA SER A 61 -14.37 -20.17 -18.16
C SER A 61 -14.22 -19.08 -17.09
N PRO A 62 -13.02 -18.86 -16.52
CA PRO A 62 -12.86 -17.80 -15.55
C PRO A 62 -13.15 -16.53 -16.34
N LYS A 63 -14.22 -15.83 -15.97
CA LYS A 63 -14.27 -14.39 -16.20
C LYS A 63 -13.06 -13.87 -15.44
N LEU A 64 -11.94 -13.77 -16.15
CA LEU A 64 -10.68 -13.25 -15.66
C LEU A 64 -11.05 -11.98 -14.90
N ASN A 65 -10.86 -12.03 -13.57
CA ASN A 65 -11.31 -11.00 -12.65
C ASN A 65 -11.06 -9.64 -13.30
N ALA A 66 -12.12 -8.95 -13.71
CA ALA A 66 -12.00 -7.56 -14.10
C ALA A 66 -11.32 -6.90 -12.89
N LEU A 67 -10.08 -6.44 -13.07
CA LEU A 67 -9.34 -5.75 -12.03
C LEU A 67 -10.31 -4.75 -11.42
N LYS A 68 -10.53 -4.82 -10.10
CA LYS A 68 -11.47 -3.92 -9.44
C LYS A 68 -10.92 -2.50 -9.61
N GLN A 69 -11.48 -1.78 -10.58
CA GLN A 69 -11.22 -0.37 -10.75
C GLN A 69 -12.04 0.38 -9.71
N ILE A 70 -11.42 1.37 -9.09
CA ILE A 70 -12.09 2.29 -8.17
C ILE A 70 -12.25 3.61 -8.91
N ASP A 71 -13.46 4.15 -8.92
CA ASP A 71 -13.75 5.42 -9.58
C ASP A 71 -13.01 6.59 -8.89
N PRO A 72 -12.85 7.74 -9.56
CA PRO A 72 -12.27 8.94 -8.96
C PRO A 72 -12.97 9.32 -7.65
N ALA A 73 -12.20 9.68 -6.63
CA ALA A 73 -12.65 10.05 -5.28
C ALA A 73 -13.38 8.93 -4.50
N ASP A 74 -13.58 7.75 -5.06
CA ASP A 74 -14.12 6.61 -4.35
C ASP A 74 -13.05 5.93 -3.48
N THR A 75 -13.54 5.18 -2.49
CA THR A 75 -12.70 4.49 -1.51
C THR A 75 -12.99 3.00 -1.47
N LEU A 76 -11.96 2.23 -1.12
CA LEU A 76 -12.07 0.83 -0.72
C LEU A 76 -11.58 0.72 0.72
N THR A 77 -12.49 0.31 1.62
CA THR A 77 -12.21 0.22 3.06
C THR A 77 -12.40 -1.21 3.58
N ARG A 78 -11.57 -1.60 4.56
CA ARG A 78 -11.73 -2.81 5.36
C ARG A 78 -11.35 -2.54 6.81
N CYS A 79 -12.10 -3.15 7.72
CA CYS A 79 -11.81 -3.16 9.16
C CYS A 79 -11.34 -4.56 9.57
N PHE A 80 -10.30 -4.64 10.40
CA PHE A 80 -9.81 -5.88 11.00
C PHE A 80 -9.79 -5.75 12.53
N THR A 81 -10.38 -6.71 13.23
CA THR A 81 -10.29 -6.78 14.69
C THR A 81 -8.86 -7.18 15.07
N LEU A 82 -8.16 -6.31 15.80
CA LEU A 82 -6.80 -6.55 16.27
C LEU A 82 -6.82 -7.32 17.60
N ASP A 83 -7.56 -6.78 18.58
CA ASP A 83 -7.75 -7.39 19.89
C ASP A 83 -9.17 -7.10 20.35
N ALA A 84 -10.01 -8.13 20.37
CA ALA A 84 -11.40 -8.01 20.79
C ALA A 84 -11.54 -7.72 22.29
N ALA A 85 -10.61 -8.20 23.13
CA ALA A 85 -10.64 -7.98 24.57
C ALA A 85 -10.26 -6.54 24.92
N ALA A 86 -9.28 -5.98 24.20
CA ALA A 86 -8.88 -4.57 24.32
C ALA A 86 -9.76 -3.63 23.48
N ASN A 87 -10.74 -4.15 22.74
CA ASN A 87 -11.60 -3.39 21.83
C ASN A 87 -10.79 -2.57 20.81
N LEU A 88 -9.76 -3.19 20.23
CA LEU A 88 -8.87 -2.59 19.22
C LEU A 88 -9.15 -3.14 17.83
N LYS A 89 -9.11 -2.26 16.85
CA LYS A 89 -9.27 -2.56 15.43
C LYS A 89 -8.30 -1.77 14.56
N CYS A 90 -8.19 -2.19 13.31
CA CYS A 90 -7.41 -1.55 12.27
C CYS A 90 -8.31 -1.25 11.08
N ASP A 91 -8.51 0.03 10.79
CA ASP A 91 -9.23 0.50 9.62
C ASP A 91 -8.22 0.82 8.50
N PHE A 92 -8.39 0.21 7.34
CA PHE A 92 -7.59 0.49 6.15
C PHE A 92 -8.47 1.05 5.05
N THR A 93 -7.97 2.09 4.40
CA THR A 93 -8.66 2.71 3.25
C THR A 93 -7.69 2.94 2.11
N ALA A 94 -8.12 2.64 0.88
CA ALA A 94 -7.47 3.07 -0.35
C ALA A 94 -8.39 4.07 -1.05
N LEU A 95 -7.92 5.32 -1.22
CA LEU A 95 -8.64 6.40 -1.89
C LEU A 95 -8.06 6.61 -3.29
N ASN A 96 -8.89 6.58 -4.32
CA ASN A 96 -8.46 7.00 -5.65
C ASN A 96 -8.43 8.54 -5.73
N THR A 97 -7.23 9.10 -5.79
CA THR A 97 -6.99 10.55 -5.88
C THR A 97 -6.84 11.05 -7.31
N HIS A 98 -6.89 10.15 -8.30
CA HIS A 98 -6.85 10.51 -9.72
C HIS A 98 -8.24 10.86 -10.26
N THR A 99 -8.25 11.40 -11.48
CA THR A 99 -9.47 11.78 -12.22
C THR A 99 -10.03 10.64 -13.08
N THR A 100 -9.41 9.46 -13.07
CA THR A 100 -9.85 8.28 -13.82
C THR A 100 -9.96 7.04 -12.94
N SER A 101 -10.87 6.14 -13.32
CA SER A 101 -11.03 4.85 -12.66
C SER A 101 -9.80 3.98 -12.94
N THR A 102 -9.22 3.40 -11.88
CA THR A 102 -7.99 2.63 -12.00
C THR A 102 -7.86 1.56 -10.92
N GLY A 103 -7.01 0.57 -11.16
CA GLY A 103 -6.76 -0.54 -10.24
C GLY A 103 -5.70 -0.20 -9.20
N ILE A 104 -5.82 -0.82 -8.02
CA ILE A 104 -4.87 -0.64 -6.92
C ILE A 104 -3.62 -1.50 -7.15
N SER A 105 -2.43 -0.87 -7.11
CA SER A 105 -1.16 -1.61 -7.07
C SER A 105 -0.95 -2.22 -5.68
N GLY A 106 -0.93 -3.56 -5.61
CA GLY A 106 -0.69 -4.29 -4.35
C GLY A 106 0.67 -3.96 -3.73
N THR A 107 1.71 -3.84 -4.55
CA THR A 107 3.06 -3.47 -4.10
C THR A 107 3.10 -2.06 -3.52
N ASN A 108 2.48 -1.08 -4.18
CA ASN A 108 2.43 0.29 -3.67
C ASN A 108 1.64 0.36 -2.35
N CYS A 109 0.52 -0.36 -2.28
CA CYS A 109 -0.29 -0.48 -1.06
C CYS A 109 0.55 -1.01 0.11
N GLN A 110 1.26 -2.13 -0.08
CA GLN A 110 2.06 -2.74 0.99
C GLN A 110 3.20 -1.83 1.42
N ASN A 111 3.95 -1.25 0.49
CA ASN A 111 5.08 -0.37 0.80
C ASN A 111 4.64 0.88 1.56
N VAL A 112 3.56 1.53 1.11
CA VAL A 112 3.02 2.73 1.77
C VAL A 112 2.52 2.39 3.17
N LEU A 113 1.68 1.37 3.32
CA LEU A 113 1.12 1.02 4.63
C LEU A 113 2.18 0.50 5.60
N ALA A 114 3.21 -0.21 5.11
CA ALA A 114 4.35 -0.59 5.94
C ALA A 114 5.09 0.65 6.46
N GLN A 115 5.34 1.65 5.60
CA GLN A 115 5.98 2.90 6.01
C GLN A 115 5.11 3.73 6.97
N VAL A 116 3.80 3.81 6.73
CA VAL A 116 2.86 4.48 7.65
C VAL A 116 2.91 3.79 9.02
N ASN A 117 2.80 2.45 9.07
CA ASN A 117 2.78 1.74 10.35
C ASN A 117 4.13 1.80 11.10
N THR A 118 5.25 1.95 10.41
CA THR A 118 6.57 2.10 11.07
C THR A 118 6.83 3.53 11.55
N THR A 119 6.30 4.53 10.85
CA THR A 119 6.59 5.95 11.11
C THR A 119 5.51 6.61 11.98
N CYS A 120 4.28 6.11 11.91
CA CYS A 120 3.10 6.72 12.52
C CYS A 120 2.38 5.72 13.45
N PRO A 121 2.75 5.66 14.75
CA PRO A 121 2.17 4.69 15.70
C PRO A 121 0.67 4.90 15.97
N LEU A 122 0.17 6.12 15.75
CA LEU A 122 -1.26 6.49 15.84
C LEU A 122 -2.00 6.37 14.50
N GLY A 123 -1.37 5.73 13.50
CA GLY A 123 -1.88 5.69 12.14
C GLY A 123 -1.60 6.97 11.35
N GLY A 124 -2.05 6.95 10.10
CA GLY A 124 -1.82 8.03 9.15
C GLY A 124 -2.11 7.58 7.73
N PHE A 125 -1.54 8.30 6.77
CA PHE A 125 -1.64 7.96 5.37
C PHE A 125 -0.36 8.20 4.61
N GLY A 126 -0.27 7.62 3.42
CA GLY A 126 0.79 7.92 2.48
C GLY A 126 0.40 7.65 1.05
N GLN A 127 1.31 7.97 0.14
CA GLN A 127 1.14 7.78 -1.29
C GLN A 127 2.51 7.67 -1.95
N VAL A 128 2.62 6.85 -2.99
CA VAL A 128 3.77 6.88 -3.89
C VAL A 128 3.63 8.09 -4.81
N THR A 129 4.65 8.94 -4.94
CA THR A 129 4.64 10.12 -5.80
C THR A 129 4.19 9.76 -7.22
N GLY A 130 3.13 10.41 -7.70
CA GLY A 130 2.55 10.17 -9.03
C GLY A 130 1.66 8.92 -9.17
N ALA A 131 1.47 8.14 -8.10
CA ALA A 131 0.53 7.02 -8.11
C ALA A 131 -0.91 7.49 -7.84
N ALA A 132 -1.90 6.72 -8.31
CA ALA A 132 -3.30 7.10 -8.21
C ALA A 132 -3.90 7.01 -6.80
N PHE A 133 -3.35 6.14 -5.95
CA PHE A 133 -3.97 5.81 -4.66
C PHE A 133 -3.20 6.36 -3.47
N GLN A 134 -3.96 6.95 -2.56
CA GLN A 134 -3.54 7.26 -1.20
C GLN A 134 -4.03 6.16 -0.28
N PHE A 135 -3.16 5.68 0.61
CA PHE A 135 -3.46 4.57 1.51
C PHE A 135 -3.42 5.05 2.96
N TYR A 136 -4.45 4.69 3.70
CA TYR A 136 -4.65 5.03 5.10
C TYR A 136 -4.57 3.75 5.93
N GLY A 137 -3.85 3.81 7.05
CA GLY A 137 -3.85 2.78 8.08
C GLY A 137 -4.12 3.46 9.42
N ASP A 138 -5.23 3.09 10.05
CA ASP A 138 -5.73 3.78 11.23
C ASP A 138 -6.06 2.76 12.34
N PRO A 139 -5.18 2.61 13.34
CA PRO A 139 -5.48 1.87 14.55
C PRO A 139 -6.48 2.65 15.40
N ASN A 140 -7.60 2.02 15.72
CA ASN A 140 -8.72 2.65 16.43
C ASN A 140 -9.26 1.74 17.53
N THR A 141 -9.97 2.34 18.47
CA THR A 141 -10.84 1.59 19.39
C THR A 141 -12.19 1.29 18.74
N GLY A 142 -12.85 0.24 19.19
CA GLY A 142 -14.15 -0.21 18.71
C GLY A 142 -14.11 -1.56 18.00
N ALA A 143 -15.29 -2.12 17.80
CA ALA A 143 -15.47 -3.35 17.05
C ALA A 143 -15.53 -3.08 15.53
N CYS A 144 -15.07 -4.04 14.73
CA CYS A 144 -15.46 -4.11 13.34
C CYS A 144 -16.90 -4.62 13.26
N GLY A 145 -17.80 -3.84 12.68
CA GLY A 145 -19.21 -4.19 12.57
C GLY A 145 -19.95 -3.28 11.61
N PRO A 146 -21.20 -3.62 11.25
CA PRO A 146 -22.06 -2.66 10.55
C PRO A 146 -22.12 -1.36 11.36
N PRO A 147 -22.19 -0.18 10.71
CA PRO A 147 -22.35 1.08 11.42
C PRO A 147 -23.51 0.94 12.42
N ALA A 148 -23.33 1.50 13.62
CA ALA A 148 -24.32 1.42 14.68
C ALA A 148 -25.65 2.03 14.20
N GLY A 149 -26.60 1.16 13.85
CA GLY A 149 -28.01 1.47 13.62
C GLY A 149 -28.33 2.27 12.35
N ASN A 150 -29.03 1.63 11.42
CA ASN A 150 -30.18 2.28 10.77
C ASN A 150 -31.44 1.84 11.53
#